data_AF-A0A7H9EBJ9-F1
#
_entry.id   AF-A0A7H9EBJ9-F1
#
_cell.length_a   1.000
_cell.length_b   1.000
_cell.length_c   1.000
_cell.angle_alpha   90.00
_cell.angle_beta   90.00
_cell.angle_gamma   90.00
#
_symmetry.space_group_name_H-M   'P 1'
#
loop_
_entity.id
_entity.type
_entity.pdbx_description
1 polymer ?
#
loop_
_entity_poly.entity_id
_entity_poly.type
_entity_poly.pdbx_seq_one_letter_code
_entity_poly.pdbx_strand_id
1 'polypeptide(L)'
;MPTERAVLWSLGAILFEEGFRYLLIIVLLEVFKVQRGQIELTIFLSALFFGLIHYAGLLDQGPIFIISTQAIFAFGYGCFLATLYLYSGKFWLVLLSHFSLDLIAFSLSAGGGGILSWYGNNDLLSNGLSMVFALVMTLIMFLGKQRKIMQENAARLINA
;
A
#
# COMPACT_ATOMS: atom_id res chain seq x y z
N MET A 1 -16.75 12.57 13.21
CA MET A 1 -16.09 11.54 14.04
C MET A 1 -14.95 12.22 14.76
N PRO A 2 -14.74 12.02 16.07
CA PRO A 2 -13.65 12.69 16.78
C PRO A 2 -12.29 12.27 16.19
N THR A 3 -11.39 13.23 16.04
CA THR A 3 -10.07 13.09 15.39
C THR A 3 -9.21 11.99 16.00
N GLU A 4 -9.37 11.72 17.30
CA GLU A 4 -8.70 10.63 18.01
C GLU A 4 -9.00 9.24 17.41
N ARG A 5 -10.25 9.00 16.98
CA ARG A 5 -10.66 7.70 16.42
C ARG A 5 -10.05 7.48 15.04
N ALA A 6 -9.99 8.51 14.21
CA ALA A 6 -9.34 8.43 12.91
C ALA A 6 -7.85 8.09 13.07
N VAL A 7 -7.15 8.78 13.98
CA VAL A 7 -5.74 8.49 14.28
C VAL A 7 -5.55 7.06 14.76
N LEU A 8 -6.35 6.59 15.73
CA LEU A 8 -6.23 5.23 16.26
C LEU A 8 -6.54 4.16 15.22
N TRP A 9 -7.53 4.37 14.35
CA TRP A 9 -7.87 3.44 13.28
C TRP A 9 -6.77 3.38 12.22
N SER A 10 -6.26 4.54 11.77
CA SER A 10 -5.12 4.59 10.86
C SER A 10 -3.90 3.89 11.47
N LEU A 11 -3.58 4.12 12.75
CA LEU A 11 -2.46 3.45 13.42
C LEU A 11 -2.66 1.94 13.53
N GLY A 12 -3.86 1.49 13.88
CA GLY A 12 -4.16 0.06 14.00
C GLY A 12 -4.07 -0.67 12.65
N ALA A 13 -4.69 -0.09 11.61
CA ALA A 13 -4.69 -0.64 10.25
C ALA A 13 -3.27 -0.77 9.70
N ILE A 14 -2.48 0.32 9.73
CA ILE A 14 -1.12 0.29 9.15
C ILE A 14 -0.21 -0.73 9.82
N LEU A 15 -0.29 -0.87 11.15
CA LEU A 15 0.63 -1.75 11.88
C LEU A 15 0.35 -3.21 11.54
N PHE A 16 -0.92 -3.56 11.43
CA PHE A 16 -1.34 -4.90 11.03
C PHE A 16 -0.99 -5.16 9.55
N GLU A 17 -1.46 -4.30 8.66
CA GLU A 17 -1.36 -4.54 7.22
C GLU A 17 0.07 -4.47 6.70
N GLU A 18 0.84 -3.44 7.09
CA GLU A 18 2.23 -3.31 6.67
C GLU A 18 3.18 -4.20 7.45
N GLY A 19 2.87 -4.53 8.71
CA GLY A 19 3.62 -5.52 9.47
C GLY A 19 3.54 -6.91 8.83
N PHE A 20 2.33 -7.33 8.42
CA PHE A 20 2.14 -8.55 7.66
C PHE A 20 2.83 -8.47 6.29
N ARG A 21 2.63 -7.37 5.55
CA ARG A 21 3.20 -7.24 4.20
C ARG A 21 4.73 -7.18 4.21
N TYR A 22 5.34 -6.63 5.25
CA TYR A 22 6.79 -6.67 5.46
C TYR A 22 7.33 -8.10 5.50
N LEU A 23 6.72 -8.95 6.34
CA LEU A 23 7.10 -10.36 6.43
C LEU A 23 6.85 -11.09 5.11
N LEU A 24 5.73 -10.81 4.46
CA LEU A 24 5.40 -11.37 3.15
C LEU A 24 6.45 -10.99 2.09
N ILE A 25 6.93 -9.75 2.07
CA ILE A 25 7.99 -9.32 1.14
C ILE A 25 9.26 -10.14 1.35
N ILE A 26 9.69 -10.35 2.59
CA ILE A 26 10.90 -11.16 2.89
C ILE A 26 10.71 -12.61 2.38
N VAL A 27 9.56 -13.22 2.66
CA VAL A 27 9.25 -14.57 2.20
C VAL A 27 9.24 -14.64 0.66
N LEU A 28 8.60 -13.69 -0.02
CA LEU A 28 8.55 -13.65 -1.48
C LEU A 28 9.94 -13.42 -2.09
N LEU A 29 10.77 -12.56 -1.50
CA LEU A 29 12.16 -12.39 -1.92
C LEU A 29 12.93 -13.71 -1.84
N GLU A 30 12.79 -14.45 -0.74
CA GLU A 30 13.47 -15.73 -0.56
C GLU A 30 12.96 -16.80 -1.54
N VAL A 31 11.64 -16.89 -1.73
CA VAL A 31 11.01 -17.81 -2.69
C VAL A 31 11.46 -17.51 -4.13
N PHE A 32 11.63 -16.24 -4.48
CA PHE A 32 12.01 -15.80 -5.82
C PHE A 32 13.51 -15.53 -6.00
N LYS A 33 14.38 -15.98 -5.08
CA LYS A 33 15.80 -15.61 -5.07
C LYS A 33 16.61 -16.02 -6.31
N VAL A 34 16.16 -17.02 -7.05
CA VAL A 34 16.82 -17.49 -8.29
C VAL A 34 16.08 -17.07 -9.56
N GLN A 35 14.92 -16.42 -9.42
CA GLN A 35 14.01 -16.14 -10.50
C GLN A 35 14.39 -14.81 -11.17
N ARG A 36 14.47 -14.84 -12.50
CA ARG A 36 14.58 -13.62 -13.29
C ARG A 36 13.31 -12.79 -13.08
N GLY A 37 13.45 -11.63 -12.44
CA GLY A 37 12.31 -10.77 -12.08
C GLY A 37 11.88 -10.87 -10.61
N GLN A 38 12.74 -11.36 -9.71
CA GLN A 38 12.48 -11.45 -8.26
C GLN A 38 11.80 -10.19 -7.67
N ILE A 39 12.32 -9.00 -8.00
CA ILE A 39 11.83 -7.73 -7.45
C ILE A 39 10.41 -7.45 -7.95
N GLU A 40 10.19 -7.60 -9.24
CA GLU A 40 8.92 -7.36 -9.90
C GLU A 40 7.83 -8.33 -9.37
N LEU A 41 8.16 -9.62 -9.25
CA LEU A 41 7.26 -10.64 -8.70
C LEU A 41 6.94 -10.39 -7.24
N THR A 42 7.93 -10.00 -6.43
CA THR A 42 7.76 -9.69 -5.01
C THR A 42 6.82 -8.49 -4.83
N ILE A 43 7.06 -7.40 -5.57
CA ILE A 43 6.22 -6.20 -5.52
C ILE A 43 4.80 -6.53 -5.95
N PHE A 44 4.65 -7.20 -7.10
CA PHE A 44 3.33 -7.54 -7.64
C PHE A 44 2.53 -8.43 -6.69
N LEU A 45 3.12 -9.53 -6.20
CA LEU A 45 2.40 -10.49 -5.35
C LEU A 45 2.13 -9.92 -3.96
N SER A 46 3.07 -9.19 -3.35
CA SER A 46 2.80 -8.53 -2.06
C SER A 46 1.67 -7.51 -2.17
N ALA A 47 1.64 -6.73 -3.25
CA ALA A 47 0.56 -5.80 -3.54
C ALA A 47 -0.78 -6.50 -3.84
N LEU A 48 -0.74 -7.65 -4.53
CA LEU A 48 -1.93 -8.47 -4.80
C LEU A 48 -2.57 -8.97 -3.51
N PHE A 49 -1.77 -9.55 -2.59
CA PHE A 49 -2.27 -9.96 -1.27
C PHE A 49 -2.83 -8.77 -0.47
N PHE A 50 -2.16 -7.62 -0.56
CA PHE A 50 -2.62 -6.39 0.08
C PHE A 50 -3.94 -5.86 -0.48
N GLY A 51 -4.18 -5.95 -1.79
CA GLY A 51 -5.50 -5.67 -2.36
C GLY A 51 -6.54 -6.70 -1.93
N LEU A 52 -6.19 -7.99 -1.96
CA LEU A 52 -7.13 -9.09 -1.67
C LEU A 52 -7.64 -9.12 -0.22
N ILE A 53 -6.83 -8.69 0.76
CA ILE A 53 -7.25 -8.69 2.17
C ILE A 53 -8.49 -7.79 2.42
N HIS A 54 -8.70 -6.78 1.59
CA HIS A 54 -9.84 -5.88 1.68
C HIS A 54 -11.19 -6.55 1.37
N TYR A 55 -11.18 -7.70 0.67
CA TYR A 55 -12.39 -8.50 0.48
C TYR A 55 -12.91 -9.12 1.78
N ALA A 56 -12.14 -9.09 2.88
CA ALA A 56 -12.65 -9.42 4.22
C ALA A 56 -13.83 -8.52 4.62
N GLY A 57 -13.96 -7.31 4.06
CA GLY A 57 -15.12 -6.44 4.28
C GLY A 57 -16.46 -7.04 3.80
N LEU A 58 -16.45 -8.11 3.00
CA LEU A 58 -17.67 -8.85 2.66
C LEU A 58 -18.25 -9.61 3.87
N LEU A 59 -17.43 -9.93 4.87
CA LEU A 59 -17.87 -10.53 6.13
C LEU A 59 -18.76 -9.55 6.93
N ASP A 60 -18.50 -8.25 6.76
CA ASP A 60 -19.28 -7.16 7.36
C ASP A 60 -20.41 -6.66 6.44
N GLN A 61 -20.77 -7.43 5.41
CA GLN A 61 -21.84 -7.12 4.45
C GLN A 61 -21.62 -5.80 3.68
N GLY A 62 -20.36 -5.37 3.51
CA GLY A 62 -20.04 -4.17 2.75
C GLY A 62 -20.44 -4.29 1.27
N PRO A 63 -20.82 -3.19 0.59
CA PRO A 63 -21.16 -3.24 -0.83
C PRO A 63 -19.97 -3.68 -1.69
N ILE A 64 -20.16 -4.74 -2.50
CA ILE A 64 -19.11 -5.34 -3.34
C ILE A 64 -18.39 -4.31 -4.23
N PHE A 65 -19.12 -3.32 -4.75
CA PHE A 65 -18.55 -2.26 -5.58
C PHE A 65 -17.53 -1.42 -4.79
N ILE A 66 -17.89 -0.97 -3.59
CA ILE A 66 -17.01 -0.16 -2.73
C ILE A 66 -15.76 -0.96 -2.36
N ILE A 67 -15.95 -2.20 -1.89
CA ILE A 67 -14.84 -3.09 -1.52
C ILE A 67 -13.92 -3.34 -2.71
N SER A 68 -14.48 -3.56 -3.92
CA SER A 68 -13.67 -3.80 -5.12
C SER A 68 -12.87 -2.55 -5.50
N THR A 69 -13.46 -1.35 -5.42
CA THR A 69 -12.70 -0.11 -5.67
C THR A 69 -11.58 0.12 -4.66
N GLN A 70 -11.82 -0.22 -3.39
CA GLN A 70 -10.80 -0.18 -2.34
C GLN A 70 -9.68 -1.19 -2.59
N ALA A 71 -10.03 -2.44 -2.92
CA ALA A 71 -9.05 -3.50 -3.22
C ALA A 71 -8.17 -3.15 -4.43
N ILE A 72 -8.75 -2.60 -5.49
CA ILE A 72 -8.02 -2.15 -6.69
C ILE A 72 -7.08 -1.00 -6.36
N PHE A 73 -7.57 0.00 -5.59
CA PHE A 73 -6.75 1.11 -5.13
C PHE A 73 -5.57 0.61 -4.26
N ALA A 74 -5.88 -0.23 -3.27
CA ALA A 74 -4.90 -0.82 -2.36
C ALA A 74 -3.84 -1.60 -3.13
N PHE A 75 -4.21 -2.38 -4.15
CA PHE A 75 -3.25 -3.05 -5.03
C PHE A 75 -2.28 -2.04 -5.69
N GLY A 76 -2.80 -1.00 -6.35
CA GLY A 76 -1.95 -0.05 -7.06
C GLY A 76 -1.06 0.78 -6.12
N TYR A 77 -1.59 1.20 -4.97
CA TYR A 77 -0.80 1.89 -3.95
C TYR A 77 0.19 0.95 -3.25
N GLY A 78 -0.18 -0.31 -3.04
CA GLY A 78 0.68 -1.36 -2.49
C GLY A 78 1.91 -1.64 -3.36
N CYS A 79 1.76 -1.57 -4.69
CA CYS A 79 2.90 -1.63 -5.62
C CYS A 79 3.91 -0.50 -5.34
N PHE A 80 3.41 0.72 -5.14
CA PHE A 80 4.24 1.88 -4.82
C PHE A 80 4.90 1.73 -3.45
N LEU A 81 4.16 1.30 -2.42
CA LEU A 81 4.70 1.14 -1.08
C LEU A 81 5.76 0.04 -0.99
N ALA A 82 5.57 -1.11 -1.66
CA ALA A 82 6.59 -2.15 -1.75
C ALA A 82 7.84 -1.65 -2.48
N THR A 83 7.67 -0.86 -3.54
CA THR A 83 8.76 -0.19 -4.26
C THR A 83 9.48 0.83 -3.37
N LEU A 84 8.74 1.65 -2.63
CA LEU A 84 9.28 2.63 -1.69
C LEU A 84 10.13 1.93 -0.63
N TYR A 85 9.66 0.80 -0.11
CA TYR A 85 10.40 0.00 0.85
C TYR A 85 11.69 -0.55 0.25
N LEU A 86 11.60 -1.30 -0.86
CA LEU A 86 12.76 -1.94 -1.48
C LEU A 86 13.75 -0.91 -2.01
N TYR A 87 13.33 0.27 -2.42
CA TYR A 87 14.24 1.32 -2.88
C TYR A 87 14.93 2.05 -1.72
N SER A 88 14.17 2.40 -0.68
CA SER A 88 14.71 3.20 0.43
C SER A 88 15.40 2.37 1.51
N GLY A 89 15.07 1.09 1.63
CA GLY A 89 15.45 0.22 2.75
C GLY A 89 14.83 0.62 4.08
N LYS A 90 13.83 1.53 4.10
CA LYS A 90 13.29 2.16 5.31
C LYS A 90 11.81 1.83 5.48
N PHE A 91 11.50 0.95 6.42
CA PHE A 91 10.11 0.55 6.71
C PHE A 91 9.25 1.71 7.24
N TRP A 92 9.83 2.64 8.02
CA TRP A 92 9.06 3.78 8.55
C TRP A 92 8.49 4.71 7.46
N LEU A 93 9.12 4.77 6.27
CA LEU A 93 8.58 5.56 5.15
C LEU A 93 7.28 4.96 4.60
N VAL A 94 7.18 3.63 4.63
CA VAL A 94 5.95 2.91 4.26
C VAL A 94 4.85 3.23 5.25
N LEU A 95 5.15 3.10 6.55
CA LEU A 95 4.20 3.40 7.62
C LEU A 95 3.71 4.85 7.56
N LEU A 96 4.62 5.81 7.37
CA LEU A 96 4.26 7.22 7.27
C LEU A 96 3.37 7.49 6.05
N SER A 97 3.69 6.91 4.90
CA SER A 97 2.95 7.09 3.66
C SER A 97 1.53 6.53 3.78
N HIS A 98 1.41 5.27 4.24
CA HIS A 98 0.12 4.61 4.43
C HIS A 98 -0.72 5.30 5.51
N PHE A 99 -0.13 5.62 6.67
CA PHE A 99 -0.81 6.37 7.74
C PHE A 99 -1.39 7.69 7.26
N SER A 100 -0.62 8.44 6.46
CA SER A 100 -1.07 9.74 5.94
C SER A 100 -2.28 9.57 5.01
N LEU A 101 -2.28 8.52 4.19
CA LEU A 101 -3.39 8.20 3.29
C LEU A 101 -4.65 7.82 4.08
N ASP A 102 -4.54 6.92 5.05
CA ASP A 102 -5.66 6.49 5.89
C ASP A 102 -6.22 7.64 6.72
N LEU A 103 -5.35 8.47 7.28
CA LEU A 103 -5.75 9.61 8.07
C LEU A 103 -6.57 10.60 7.24
N ILE A 104 -6.17 10.83 5.99
CA ILE A 104 -6.92 11.66 5.04
C ILE A 104 -8.24 10.99 4.67
N ALA A 105 -8.24 9.70 4.33
CA ALA A 105 -9.42 8.95 3.91
C ALA A 105 -10.49 8.89 5.01
N PHE A 106 -10.10 8.54 6.25
CA PHE A 106 -11.00 8.53 7.40
C PHE A 106 -11.46 9.94 7.80
N SER A 107 -10.74 10.98 7.39
CA SER A 107 -11.15 12.38 7.59
C SER A 107 -12.11 12.91 6.51
N LEU A 108 -12.19 12.28 5.34
CA LEU A 108 -13.01 12.67 4.19
C LEU A 108 -14.33 11.89 4.08
N SER A 109 -14.32 10.59 4.41
CA SER A 109 -15.48 9.72 4.18
C SER A 109 -16.77 10.26 4.84
N ALA A 110 -17.87 10.26 4.09
CA ALA A 110 -19.17 10.89 4.37
C ALA A 110 -19.98 10.32 5.58
N GLY A 111 -19.29 9.88 6.64
CA GLY A 111 -19.83 9.59 7.97
C GLY A 111 -18.89 10.01 9.10
N GLY A 112 -17.67 10.44 8.77
CA GLY A 112 -16.68 10.95 9.72
C GLY A 112 -16.45 12.43 9.50
N GLY A 113 -17.09 13.29 10.30
CA GLY A 113 -16.70 14.71 10.43
C GLY A 113 -15.28 14.86 10.96
N GLY A 114 -14.29 14.51 10.14
CA GLY A 114 -12.88 14.79 10.32
C GLY A 114 -12.51 16.11 9.65
N ILE A 115 -11.24 16.50 9.74
CA ILE A 115 -10.80 17.87 9.42
C ILE A 115 -11.02 18.27 7.96
N LEU A 116 -11.20 17.30 7.05
CA LEU A 116 -11.34 17.52 5.61
C LEU A 116 -12.76 17.34 5.06
N SER A 117 -13.77 17.05 5.90
CA SER A 117 -15.16 16.79 5.45
C SER A 117 -15.86 17.97 4.75
N TRP A 118 -15.17 19.11 4.57
CA TRP A 118 -15.63 20.31 3.87
C TRP A 118 -15.16 20.37 2.40
N TYR A 119 -14.29 19.45 1.96
CA TYR A 119 -13.81 19.38 0.57
C TYR A 119 -14.63 18.37 -0.24
N GLY A 120 -15.15 18.80 -1.39
CA GLY A 120 -16.16 18.07 -2.18
C GLY A 120 -15.75 16.67 -2.67
N ASN A 121 -16.73 15.76 -2.68
CA ASN A 121 -16.61 14.35 -3.03
C ASN A 121 -16.39 14.12 -4.54
N ASN A 122 -15.17 13.73 -4.93
CA ASN A 122 -14.86 13.12 -6.22
C ASN A 122 -14.03 11.83 -6.01
N ASP A 123 -14.39 11.04 -4.99
CA ASP A 123 -13.57 9.93 -4.44
C ASP A 123 -13.09 8.95 -5.49
N LEU A 124 -13.92 8.58 -6.47
CA LEU A 124 -13.53 7.64 -7.52
C LEU A 124 -12.43 8.21 -8.44
N LEU A 125 -12.56 9.48 -8.83
CA LEU A 125 -11.59 10.15 -9.72
C LEU A 125 -10.29 10.42 -8.97
N SER A 126 -10.35 10.92 -7.73
CA SER A 126 -9.16 11.19 -6.91
C SER A 126 -8.40 9.91 -6.56
N ASN A 127 -9.11 8.83 -6.23
CA ASN A 127 -8.50 7.52 -5.96
C ASN A 127 -7.91 6.94 -7.25
N GLY A 128 -8.62 7.04 -8.38
CA GLY A 128 -8.13 6.60 -9.68
C GLY A 128 -6.84 7.32 -10.10
N LEU A 129 -6.79 8.65 -10.01
CA LEU A 129 -5.60 9.44 -10.34
C LEU A 129 -4.42 9.13 -9.42
N SER A 130 -4.67 9.04 -8.11
CA SER A 130 -3.65 8.68 -7.12
C SER A 130 -3.07 7.29 -7.38
N MET A 131 -3.92 6.31 -7.73
CA MET A 131 -3.50 4.95 -8.09
C MET A 131 -2.66 4.95 -9.38
N VAL A 132 -3.10 5.65 -10.42
CA VAL A 132 -2.34 5.76 -11.68
C VAL A 132 -0.98 6.40 -11.42
N PHE A 133 -0.92 7.47 -10.63
CA PHE A 133 0.34 8.09 -10.24
C PHE A 133 1.25 7.09 -9.49
N ALA A 134 0.73 6.37 -8.51
CA ALA A 134 1.47 5.35 -7.76
C ALA A 134 2.04 4.24 -8.66
N LEU A 135 1.25 3.77 -9.63
CA LEU A 135 1.69 2.77 -10.61
C LEU A 135 2.75 3.32 -11.57
N VAL A 136 2.57 4.54 -12.09
CA VAL A 136 3.57 5.20 -12.94
C VAL A 136 4.90 5.36 -12.19
N MET A 137 4.85 5.82 -10.94
CA MET A 137 6.04 5.91 -10.09
C MET A 137 6.70 4.53 -9.90
N THR A 138 5.91 3.49 -9.63
CA THR A 138 6.43 2.12 -9.52
C THR A 138 7.15 1.67 -10.80
N LEU A 139 6.55 1.91 -11.97
CA LEU A 139 7.13 1.54 -13.26
C LEU A 139 8.43 2.29 -13.55
N ILE A 140 8.49 3.59 -13.22
CA ILE A 140 9.71 4.39 -13.37
C ILE A 140 10.85 3.82 -12.52
N MET A 141 10.57 3.26 -11.34
CA MET A 141 11.58 2.68 -10.46
C MET A 141 12.17 1.38 -11.00
N PHE A 142 11.50 0.71 -11.94
CA PHE A 142 12.07 -0.41 -12.67
C PHE A 142 13.02 0.03 -13.79
N LEU A 143 13.03 1.31 -14.16
CA LEU A 143 13.92 1.86 -15.17
C LEU A 143 15.26 2.24 -14.54
N GLY A 144 16.36 1.90 -15.21
CA GLY A 144 17.69 2.39 -14.89
C GLY A 144 18.29 1.88 -13.57
N LYS A 145 18.95 2.78 -12.84
CA LYS A 145 19.76 2.46 -11.65
C LYS A 145 18.95 2.14 -10.40
N GLN A 146 17.70 2.59 -10.35
CA GLN A 146 16.78 2.43 -9.23
C GLN A 146 16.49 0.95 -8.99
N ARG A 147 16.29 0.19 -10.07
CA ARG A 147 16.13 -1.26 -10.02
C ARG A 147 17.32 -1.95 -9.35
N LYS A 148 18.55 -1.52 -9.65
CA LYS A 148 19.76 -2.08 -9.04
C LYS A 148 19.81 -1.81 -7.54
N ILE A 149 19.44 -0.60 -7.11
CA ILE A 149 19.35 -0.24 -5.68
C ILE A 149 18.34 -1.14 -4.96
N MET A 150 17.18 -1.40 -5.57
CA MET A 150 16.18 -2.32 -5.01
C MET A 150 16.73 -3.74 -4.87
N GLN A 151 17.49 -4.23 -5.85
CA GLN A 151 18.14 -5.54 -5.78
C GLN A 151 19.18 -5.61 -4.65
N GLU A 152 19.99 -4.57 -4.47
CA GLU A 152 20.99 -4.49 -3.39
C GLU A 152 20.32 -4.45 -2.00
N ASN A 153 19.23 -3.71 -1.84
CA ASN A 153 18.44 -3.70 -0.61
C ASN A 153 17.76 -5.05 -0.35
N ALA A 154 17.14 -5.64 -1.37
CA ALA A 154 16.51 -6.96 -1.26
C ALA A 154 17.53 -8.03 -0.83
N ALA A 155 18.73 -8.02 -1.42
CA ALA A 155 19.81 -8.92 -1.03
C ALA A 155 20.22 -8.72 0.44
N ARG A 156 20.26 -7.47 0.93
CA ARG A 156 20.54 -7.21 2.35
C ARG A 156 19.45 -7.75 3.28
N LEU A 157 18.19 -7.80 2.85
CA LEU A 157 17.09 -8.29 3.69
C LEU A 157 17.10 -9.81 3.87
N ILE A 158 17.45 -10.55 2.82
CA ILE A 158 17.42 -12.03 2.85
C ILE A 158 18.77 -12.67 3.24
N ASN A 159 19.85 -11.88 3.30
CA ASN A 159 21.17 -12.34 3.73
C ASN A 159 21.62 -11.76 5.09
N ALA A 160 20.73 -11.03 5.79
CA ALA A 160 20.96 -10.54 7.15
C ALA A 160 20.68 -11.65 8.18
#